data_AF-A0A382X934-F1
#
_entry.id   AF-A0A382X934-F1
#
_cell.length_a   1.000
_cell.length_b   1.000
_cell.length_c   1.000
_cell.angle_alpha   90.00
_cell.angle_beta   90.00
_cell.angle_gamma   90.00
#
_symmetry.space_group_name_H-M   'P 1'
#
loop_
_entity.id
_entity.type
_entity.pdbx_description
1 polymer ?
#
loop_
_entity_poly.entity_id
_entity_poly.type
_entity_poly.pdbx_seq_one_letter_code
_entity_poly.pdbx_strand_id
1 'polypeptide(L)'
;MSDIEIAQKAKMKRIVDLANEQYGIESEHLEPYGHYKAKLSLDYIDNLKSKPNGKLILTTAISPTPAGEGKTTTTVGLGDAMNRIGKKTMICLREPSLGPCFGVKGGAAGGGYAQIVPMEDINLHFTGDFHAITSAHNLLSAMVDNHINHGNTLNLDPRLIAWKRVLDMNDRALRKIINSLGG
;
A
#
# COMPACT_ATOMS: atom_id res chain seq x y z
N MET A 1 -14.39 -9.33 -21.10
CA MET A 1 -14.42 -8.16 -20.21
C MET A 1 -13.01 -7.88 -19.76
N SER A 2 -12.62 -6.61 -19.74
CA SER A 2 -11.34 -6.19 -19.16
C SER A 2 -11.39 -6.26 -17.63
N ASP A 3 -10.22 -6.24 -16.98
CA ASP A 3 -10.13 -6.26 -15.51
C ASP A 3 -10.91 -5.10 -14.87
N ILE A 4 -10.82 -3.90 -15.44
CA ILE A 4 -11.53 -2.72 -14.93
C ILE A 4 -13.05 -2.84 -15.10
N GLU A 5 -13.53 -3.43 -16.19
CA GLU A 5 -14.97 -3.67 -16.40
C GLU A 5 -15.54 -4.66 -15.38
N ILE A 6 -14.74 -5.65 -14.95
CA ILE A 6 -15.13 -6.57 -13.88
C ILE A 6 -15.21 -5.81 -12.56
N ALA A 7 -14.18 -5.02 -12.22
CA ALA A 7 -14.14 -4.23 -11.00
C ALA A 7 -15.30 -3.23 -10.89
N GLN A 8 -15.63 -2.51 -11.96
CA GLN A 8 -16.72 -1.52 -11.99
C GLN A 8 -18.12 -2.14 -11.83
N LYS A 9 -18.30 -3.40 -12.23
CA LYS A 9 -19.56 -4.14 -12.06
C LYS A 9 -19.65 -4.86 -10.71
N ALA A 10 -18.61 -4.84 -9.89
CA ALA A 10 -18.60 -5.52 -8.61
C ALA A 10 -19.60 -4.88 -7.64
N LYS A 11 -20.44 -5.73 -7.03
CA LYS A 11 -21.36 -5.30 -5.96
C LYS A 11 -20.61 -5.28 -4.64
N MET A 12 -19.97 -4.16 -4.34
CA MET A 12 -19.23 -3.98 -3.09
C MET A 12 -20.15 -3.91 -1.89
N LYS A 13 -19.75 -4.57 -0.78
CA LYS A 13 -20.35 -4.38 0.53
C LYS A 13 -19.68 -3.19 1.22
N ARG A 14 -20.44 -2.41 1.99
CA ARG A 14 -19.85 -1.35 2.81
C ARG A 14 -18.86 -1.96 3.81
N ILE A 15 -17.75 -1.27 4.02
CA ILE A 15 -16.63 -1.82 4.78
C ILE A 15 -17.00 -2.08 6.25
N VAL A 16 -17.81 -1.22 6.84
CA VAL A 16 -18.29 -1.36 8.23
C VAL A 16 -19.14 -2.61 8.38
N ASP A 17 -20.11 -2.79 7.49
CA ASP A 17 -20.99 -3.97 7.48
C ASP A 17 -20.18 -5.26 7.27
N LEU A 18 -19.26 -5.25 6.30
CA LEU A 18 -18.39 -6.40 6.01
C LEU A 18 -17.49 -6.77 7.20
N ALA A 19 -16.89 -5.78 7.84
CA ALA A 19 -16.00 -5.99 8.98
C ALA A 19 -16.74 -6.56 10.19
N ASN A 20 -17.96 -6.08 10.46
CA ASN A 20 -18.80 -6.60 11.53
C ASN A 20 -19.30 -8.02 11.21
N GLU A 21 -19.95 -8.23 10.07
CA GLU A 21 -20.54 -9.53 9.67
C GLU A 21 -19.51 -10.65 9.62
N GLN A 22 -18.32 -10.39 9.05
CA GLN A 22 -17.33 -11.43 8.83
C GLN A 22 -16.40 -11.59 10.02
N TYR A 23 -16.00 -10.49 10.66
CA TYR A 23 -14.89 -10.47 11.61
C TYR A 23 -15.30 -10.08 13.03
N GLY A 24 -16.51 -9.57 13.23
CA GLY A 24 -16.98 -9.07 14.53
C GLY A 24 -16.22 -7.80 14.95
N ILE A 25 -15.81 -6.99 13.98
CA ILE A 25 -15.12 -5.72 14.24
C ILE A 25 -16.18 -4.63 14.29
N GLU A 26 -16.29 -4.00 15.45
CA GLU A 26 -17.24 -2.91 15.68
C GLU A 26 -16.81 -1.62 14.97
N SER A 27 -17.79 -0.80 14.60
CA SER A 27 -17.58 0.41 13.81
C SER A 27 -16.67 1.45 14.49
N GLU A 28 -16.64 1.48 15.83
CA GLU A 28 -15.78 2.38 16.61
C GLU A 28 -14.28 2.09 16.42
N HIS A 29 -13.93 0.89 15.97
CA HIS A 29 -12.55 0.49 15.70
C HIS A 29 -12.11 0.74 14.25
N LEU A 30 -13.00 1.31 13.44
CA LEU A 30 -12.79 1.56 12.01
C LEU A 30 -12.82 3.06 11.74
N GLU A 31 -11.82 3.55 11.01
CA GLU A 31 -11.77 4.91 10.48
C GLU A 31 -12.08 4.87 8.98
N PRO A 32 -13.31 5.21 8.53
CA PRO A 32 -13.71 5.02 7.15
C PRO A 32 -13.09 6.04 6.19
N TYR A 33 -12.63 5.56 5.03
CA TYR A 33 -12.20 6.34 3.87
C TYR A 33 -13.22 6.16 2.74
N GLY A 34 -14.31 6.89 2.85
CA GLY A 34 -15.53 6.63 2.07
C GLY A 34 -16.25 5.37 2.57
N HIS A 35 -17.02 4.73 1.70
CA HIS A 35 -17.91 3.63 2.12
C HIS A 35 -17.29 2.23 2.05
N TYR A 36 -16.16 2.07 1.35
CA TYR A 36 -15.61 0.76 0.97
C TYR A 36 -14.18 0.52 1.45
N LYS A 37 -13.62 1.44 2.23
CA LYS A 37 -12.25 1.38 2.77
C LYS A 37 -12.26 1.90 4.20
N ALA A 38 -11.44 1.35 5.06
CA ALA A 38 -11.25 1.85 6.41
C ALA A 38 -9.85 1.51 6.91
N LYS A 39 -9.33 2.33 7.83
CA LYS A 39 -8.20 1.95 8.67
C LYS A 39 -8.71 1.31 9.96
N LEU A 40 -7.91 0.41 10.52
CA LEU A 40 -8.15 -0.20 11.83
C LEU A 40 -7.42 0.62 12.88
N SER A 41 -8.10 0.95 13.97
CA SER A 41 -7.48 1.62 15.12
C SER A 41 -6.38 0.76 15.72
N LEU A 42 -5.30 1.42 16.16
CA LEU A 42 -4.17 0.74 16.82
C LEU A 42 -4.60 0.12 18.17
N ASP A 43 -5.48 0.79 18.92
CA ASP A 43 -6.01 0.29 20.19
C ASP A 43 -6.72 -1.07 20.02
N TYR A 44 -7.49 -1.22 18.93
CA TYR A 44 -8.10 -2.51 18.60
C TYR A 44 -7.05 -3.58 18.31
N ILE A 45 -6.01 -3.25 17.52
CA ILE A 45 -4.92 -4.19 17.19
C ILE A 45 -4.18 -4.63 18.45
N ASP A 46 -3.90 -3.70 19.37
CA ASP A 46 -3.20 -4.00 20.62
C ASP A 46 -3.98 -4.96 21.52
N ASN A 47 -5.31 -4.85 21.53
CA ASN A 47 -6.20 -5.77 22.23
C ASN A 47 -6.24 -7.19 21.63
N LEU A 48 -5.77 -7.39 20.39
CA LEU A 48 -5.72 -8.71 19.75
C LEU A 48 -4.47 -9.52 20.13
N LYS A 49 -3.45 -8.92 20.75
CA LYS A 49 -2.16 -9.60 21.07
C LYS A 49 -2.32 -10.84 21.95
N SER A 50 -3.39 -10.92 22.74
CA SER A 50 -3.69 -12.06 23.61
C SER A 50 -4.38 -13.22 22.88
N LYS A 51 -4.89 -13.00 21.67
CA LYS A 51 -5.57 -14.03 20.88
C LYS A 51 -4.57 -14.95 20.18
N PRO A 52 -4.87 -16.25 20.05
CA PRO A 52 -4.01 -17.16 19.31
C PRO A 52 -3.94 -16.81 17.83
N ASN A 53 -2.75 -16.93 17.25
CA ASN A 53 -2.57 -16.72 15.82
C ASN A 53 -3.29 -17.80 14.99
N GLY A 54 -3.84 -17.37 13.85
CA GLY A 54 -4.34 -18.28 12.82
C GLY A 54 -3.23 -19.00 12.05
N LYS A 55 -3.59 -19.73 11.00
CA LYS A 55 -2.63 -20.33 10.08
C LYS A 55 -2.13 -19.27 9.09
N LEU A 56 -0.81 -19.21 8.90
CA LEU A 56 -0.17 -18.35 7.90
C LEU A 56 0.12 -19.15 6.64
N ILE A 57 -0.41 -18.70 5.50
CA ILE A 57 -0.14 -19.28 4.18
C ILE A 57 0.58 -18.21 3.35
N LEU A 58 1.78 -18.54 2.87
CA LEU A 58 2.58 -17.63 2.06
C LEU A 58 2.50 -18.04 0.58
N THR A 59 2.03 -17.13 -0.26
CA THR A 59 2.05 -17.30 -1.72
C THR A 59 3.38 -16.79 -2.30
N THR A 60 4.11 -17.66 -2.99
CA THR A 60 5.32 -17.31 -3.74
C THR A 60 5.20 -17.72 -5.21
N ALA A 61 6.18 -17.35 -6.03
CA ALA A 61 6.25 -17.72 -7.44
C ALA A 61 7.71 -18.00 -7.84
N ILE A 62 7.88 -18.62 -9.00
CA ILE A 62 9.19 -18.74 -9.66
C ILE A 62 9.73 -17.36 -10.07
N SER A 63 10.96 -17.32 -10.58
CA SER A 63 11.54 -16.12 -11.17
C SER A 63 10.60 -15.51 -12.23
N PRO A 64 10.33 -14.19 -12.20
CA PRO A 64 9.43 -13.56 -13.14
C PRO A 64 9.87 -13.72 -14.59
N THR A 65 8.89 -13.94 -15.46
CA THR A 65 9.03 -14.08 -16.91
C THR A 65 8.09 -13.09 -17.61
N PRO A 66 8.34 -12.73 -18.88
CA PRO A 66 7.44 -11.86 -19.63
C PRO A 66 6.01 -12.39 -19.79
N ALA A 67 5.78 -13.70 -19.61
CA ALA A 67 4.46 -14.31 -19.69
C ALA A 67 3.56 -13.95 -18.47
N GLY A 68 4.15 -13.60 -17.34
CA GLY A 68 3.44 -13.28 -16.09
C GLY A 68 2.97 -14.51 -15.31
N GLU A 69 3.16 -14.49 -14.00
CA GLU A 69 2.96 -15.67 -13.14
C GLU A 69 1.63 -15.65 -12.37
N GLY A 70 0.90 -14.53 -12.38
CA GLY A 70 -0.41 -14.43 -11.74
C GLY A 70 -0.41 -14.54 -10.21
N LYS A 71 0.73 -14.30 -9.54
CA LYS A 71 0.87 -14.49 -8.07
C LYS A 71 -0.21 -13.79 -7.24
N THR A 72 -0.53 -12.54 -7.56
CA THR A 72 -1.56 -11.79 -6.81
C THR A 72 -2.95 -12.38 -7.07
N THR A 73 -3.26 -12.73 -8.32
CA THR A 73 -4.50 -13.41 -8.69
C THR A 73 -4.68 -14.71 -7.92
N THR A 74 -3.63 -15.53 -7.80
CA THR A 74 -3.65 -16.75 -6.98
C THR A 74 -3.89 -16.47 -5.50
N THR A 75 -3.30 -15.39 -4.96
CA THR A 75 -3.50 -15.02 -3.55
C THR A 75 -4.95 -14.63 -3.27
N VAL A 76 -5.56 -13.82 -4.15
CA VAL A 76 -6.97 -13.42 -4.02
C VAL A 76 -7.88 -14.64 -4.19
N GLY A 77 -7.68 -15.42 -5.26
CA GLY A 77 -8.50 -16.60 -5.55
C GLY A 77 -8.40 -17.69 -4.47
N LEU A 78 -7.23 -17.86 -3.84
CA LEU A 78 -7.08 -18.77 -2.71
C LEU A 78 -7.88 -18.28 -1.50
N GLY A 79 -7.85 -16.97 -1.19
CA GLY A 79 -8.66 -16.37 -0.13
C GLY A 79 -10.15 -16.59 -0.36
N ASP A 80 -10.63 -16.36 -1.58
CA ASP A 80 -12.02 -16.59 -1.97
C ASP A 80 -12.41 -18.07 -1.84
N ALA A 81 -11.57 -18.97 -2.36
CA ALA A 81 -11.80 -20.41 -2.30
C ALA A 81 -11.86 -20.93 -0.85
N MET A 82 -10.97 -20.44 0.01
CA MET A 82 -10.94 -20.81 1.43
C MET A 82 -12.22 -20.39 2.16
N ASN A 83 -12.70 -19.16 1.93
CA ASN A 83 -13.98 -18.72 2.49
C ASN A 83 -15.16 -19.53 1.93
N ARG A 84 -15.13 -19.88 0.63
CA ARG A 84 -16.17 -20.72 0.01
C ARG A 84 -16.29 -22.13 0.61
N ILE A 85 -15.19 -22.69 1.13
CA ILE A 85 -15.19 -23.97 1.84
C ILE A 85 -15.40 -23.83 3.36
N GLY A 86 -15.83 -22.66 3.83
CA GLY A 86 -16.18 -22.40 5.23
C GLY A 86 -15.00 -22.08 6.15
N LYS A 87 -13.82 -21.73 5.61
CA LYS A 87 -12.67 -21.27 6.41
C LYS A 87 -12.64 -19.74 6.45
N LYS A 88 -12.84 -19.15 7.62
CA LYS A 88 -12.72 -17.69 7.85
C LYS A 88 -11.30 -17.23 7.53
N THR A 89 -11.12 -16.57 6.38
CA THR A 89 -9.81 -16.27 5.80
C THR A 89 -9.74 -14.82 5.34
N MET A 90 -8.64 -14.15 5.65
CA MET A 90 -8.29 -12.82 5.17
C MET A 90 -6.99 -12.89 4.38
N ILE A 91 -6.84 -12.05 3.36
CA ILE A 91 -5.61 -11.93 2.59
C ILE A 91 -4.92 -10.61 2.93
N CYS A 92 -3.59 -10.58 2.83
CA CYS A 92 -2.79 -9.38 3.01
C CYS A 92 -1.97 -9.15 1.74
N LEU A 93 -2.06 -7.94 1.18
CA LEU A 93 -1.36 -7.53 -0.04
C LEU A 93 -0.59 -6.23 0.20
N ARG A 94 0.29 -5.87 -0.73
CA ARG A 94 1.00 -4.60 -0.72
C ARG A 94 0.22 -3.56 -1.52
N GLU A 95 0.21 -2.33 -1.04
CA GLU A 95 -0.23 -1.17 -1.82
C GLU A 95 0.72 -0.96 -3.02
N PRO A 96 0.19 -0.74 -4.24
CA PRO A 96 1.02 -0.38 -5.38
C PRO A 96 1.48 1.07 -5.30
N SER A 97 2.68 1.34 -5.83
CA SER A 97 3.15 2.71 -6.06
C SER A 97 2.33 3.39 -7.16
N LEU A 98 2.07 4.69 -6.97
CA LEU A 98 1.26 5.53 -7.85
C LEU A 98 1.97 5.80 -9.18
N GLY A 99 3.28 6.08 -9.14
CA GLY A 99 4.07 6.45 -10.33
C GLY A 99 3.92 5.46 -11.52
N PRO A 100 4.08 4.14 -11.32
CA PRO A 100 3.86 3.12 -12.35
C PRO A 100 2.50 3.13 -13.04
N CYS A 101 1.43 3.59 -12.38
CA CYS A 101 0.09 3.67 -12.95
C CYS A 101 0.00 4.67 -14.12
N PHE A 102 0.86 5.68 -14.13
CA PHE A 102 0.98 6.67 -15.22
C PHE A 102 2.07 6.32 -16.25
N GLY A 103 2.67 5.14 -16.13
CA GLY A 103 3.66 4.61 -17.07
C GLY A 103 3.12 3.39 -17.81
N VAL A 104 3.57 2.21 -17.38
CA VAL A 104 3.35 0.94 -18.11
C VAL A 104 2.41 -0.02 -17.35
N LYS A 105 2.17 0.20 -16.04
CA LYS A 105 1.53 -0.81 -15.18
C LYS A 105 0.33 -0.23 -14.41
N GLY A 106 -0.88 -0.55 -14.86
CA GLY A 106 -2.12 -0.01 -14.28
C GLY A 106 -2.91 -0.92 -13.33
N GLY A 107 -2.53 -2.19 -13.11
CA GLY A 107 -3.31 -3.12 -12.29
C GLY A 107 -2.46 -3.96 -11.36
N ALA A 108 -2.58 -3.77 -10.05
CA ALA A 108 -1.75 -4.45 -9.05
C ALA A 108 -2.53 -5.38 -8.10
N ALA A 109 -3.85 -5.33 -8.10
CA ALA A 109 -4.70 -5.97 -7.10
C ALA A 109 -5.39 -7.26 -7.59
N GLY A 110 -4.69 -8.08 -8.37
CA GLY A 110 -5.24 -9.33 -8.94
C GLY A 110 -5.59 -9.21 -10.42
N GLY A 111 -6.46 -10.08 -10.91
CA GLY A 111 -6.90 -10.12 -12.32
C GLY A 111 -8.08 -11.05 -12.55
N GLY A 112 -8.86 -10.80 -13.60
CA GLY A 112 -10.10 -11.50 -13.88
C GLY A 112 -11.13 -11.36 -12.75
N TYR A 113 -11.73 -12.47 -12.31
CA TYR A 113 -12.69 -12.48 -11.21
C TYR A 113 -12.05 -12.57 -9.81
N ALA A 114 -10.72 -12.65 -9.74
CA ALA A 114 -9.98 -12.67 -8.48
C ALA A 114 -9.22 -11.35 -8.33
N GLN A 115 -9.93 -10.33 -7.83
CA GLN A 115 -9.45 -8.95 -7.68
C GLN A 115 -9.83 -8.37 -6.33
N ILE A 116 -9.05 -7.38 -5.86
CA ILE A 116 -9.43 -6.51 -4.74
C ILE A 116 -9.93 -5.18 -5.28
N VAL A 117 -11.02 -4.71 -4.69
CA VAL A 117 -11.75 -3.50 -5.08
C VAL A 117 -11.94 -2.59 -3.85
N PRO A 118 -12.03 -1.26 -4.01
CA PRO A 118 -12.07 -0.48 -5.27
C PRO A 118 -10.69 -0.32 -5.94
N MET A 119 -10.56 -0.78 -7.18
CA MET A 119 -9.28 -0.87 -7.90
C MET A 119 -8.68 0.51 -8.21
N GLU A 120 -9.51 1.47 -8.59
CA GLU A 120 -9.09 2.85 -8.87
C GLU A 120 -8.48 3.54 -7.65
N ASP A 121 -9.10 3.41 -6.47
CA ASP A 121 -8.56 3.98 -5.25
C ASP A 121 -7.23 3.33 -4.87
N ILE A 122 -7.14 2.00 -4.94
CA ILE A 122 -5.94 1.23 -4.61
C ILE A 122 -4.74 1.62 -5.48
N ASN A 123 -4.98 1.92 -6.75
CA ASN A 123 -3.91 2.28 -7.69
C ASN A 123 -3.51 3.77 -7.63
N LEU A 124 -4.25 4.61 -6.90
CA LEU A 124 -4.00 6.05 -6.83
C LEU A 124 -3.59 6.44 -5.42
N HIS A 125 -4.39 7.26 -4.74
CA HIS A 125 -4.04 7.81 -3.43
C HIS A 125 -4.42 6.88 -2.27
N PHE A 126 -5.23 5.85 -2.54
CA PHE A 126 -5.77 4.90 -1.59
C PHE A 126 -6.21 5.54 -0.27
N THR A 127 -5.43 5.35 0.81
CA THR A 127 -5.69 5.97 2.12
C THR A 127 -4.62 6.98 2.53
N GLY A 128 -3.71 7.33 1.62
CA GLY A 128 -2.67 8.34 1.81
C GLY A 128 -1.37 7.84 2.43
N ASP A 129 -1.18 6.54 2.56
CA ASP A 129 -0.01 5.97 3.25
C ASP A 129 1.31 6.34 2.57
N PHE A 130 1.36 6.28 1.24
CA PHE A 130 2.57 6.66 0.50
C PHE A 130 2.83 8.16 0.53
N HIS A 131 1.79 9.00 0.67
CA HIS A 131 1.95 10.44 0.89
C HIS A 131 2.55 10.72 2.27
N ALA A 132 2.11 10.00 3.30
CA ALA A 132 2.65 10.12 4.65
C ALA A 132 4.13 9.70 4.70
N ILE A 133 4.48 8.56 4.07
CA ILE A 133 5.87 8.09 3.95
C ILE A 133 6.72 9.12 3.21
N THR A 134 6.24 9.64 2.07
CA THR A 134 6.95 10.65 1.29
C THR A 134 7.20 11.92 2.11
N SER A 135 6.19 12.37 2.85
CA SER A 135 6.27 13.57 3.69
C SER A 135 7.29 13.39 4.83
N ALA A 136 7.22 12.27 5.56
CA ALA A 136 8.15 11.97 6.64
C ALA A 136 9.60 11.85 6.13
N HIS A 137 9.80 11.14 5.02
CA HIS A 137 11.11 10.94 4.40
C HIS A 137 11.76 12.27 3.98
N ASN A 138 10.97 13.14 3.34
CA ASN A 138 11.45 14.42 2.86
C ASN A 138 11.57 15.48 3.97
N LEU A 139 10.81 15.36 5.06
CA LEU A 139 11.02 16.17 6.27
C LEU A 139 12.42 15.94 6.83
N LEU A 140 12.86 14.68 6.95
CA LEU A 140 14.23 14.39 7.41
C LEU A 140 15.28 14.98 6.45
N SER A 141 15.09 14.83 5.13
CA SER A 141 15.98 15.46 4.15
C SER A 141 16.06 16.98 4.31
N ALA A 142 14.92 17.64 4.55
CA ALA A 142 14.87 19.08 4.78
C ALA A 142 15.57 19.47 6.09
N MET A 143 15.39 18.70 7.17
CA MET A 143 16.04 18.94 8.46
C MET A 143 17.57 18.78 8.37
N VAL A 144 18.07 17.82 7.59
CA VAL A 144 19.51 17.64 7.37
C VAL A 144 20.13 18.84 6.66
N ASP A 145 19.53 19.28 5.55
CA ASP A 145 20.01 20.47 4.81
C ASP A 145 19.91 21.73 5.70
N ASN A 146 18.83 21.88 6.45
CA ASN A 146 18.63 22.98 7.39
C ASN A 146 19.70 22.99 8.49
N HIS A 147 20.03 21.83 9.06
CA HIS A 147 21.07 21.70 10.08
C HIS A 147 22.44 22.13 9.55
N ILE A 148 22.77 21.75 8.32
CA ILE A 148 24.02 22.16 7.66
C ILE A 148 24.04 23.68 7.43
N ASN A 149 22.93 24.25 6.98
CA ASN A 149 22.79 25.68 6.76
C ASN A 149 22.91 26.50 8.05
N HIS A 150 22.38 25.99 9.17
CA HIS A 150 22.34 26.68 10.46
C HIS A 150 23.46 26.25 11.42
N GLY A 151 24.69 26.21 10.90
CA GLY A 151 25.90 26.09 11.71
C GLY A 151 26.48 24.68 11.84
N ASN A 152 25.82 23.67 11.28
CA ASN A 152 26.34 22.30 11.13
C ASN A 152 27.07 21.77 12.37
N THR A 153 26.46 21.90 13.55
CA THR A 153 27.14 21.57 14.84
C THR A 153 27.48 20.09 14.99
N LEU A 154 26.91 19.23 14.14
CA LEU A 154 27.23 17.80 14.05
C LEU A 154 28.37 17.50 13.07
N ASN A 155 28.92 18.53 12.43
CA ASN A 155 30.00 18.44 11.44
C ASN A 155 29.71 17.41 10.33
N LEU A 156 28.48 17.43 9.80
CA LEU A 156 28.09 16.56 8.69
C LEU A 156 28.86 16.96 7.44
N ASP A 157 29.49 16.00 6.78
CA ASP A 157 30.08 16.19 5.46
C ASP A 157 28.98 16.04 4.38
N PRO A 158 28.59 17.11 3.66
CA PRO A 158 27.52 17.05 2.66
C PRO A 158 27.77 16.03 1.54
N ARG A 159 29.04 15.68 1.28
CA ARG A 159 29.42 14.72 0.23
C ARG A 159 29.13 13.27 0.62
N LEU A 160 28.95 13.01 1.91
CA LEU A 160 28.75 11.68 2.48
C LEU A 160 27.30 11.42 2.92
N ILE A 161 26.38 12.36 2.66
CA ILE A 161 24.97 12.19 2.98
C ILE A 161 24.38 11.11 2.09
N ALA A 162 24.10 9.94 2.68
CA ALA A 162 23.46 8.84 2.00
C ALA A 162 21.92 9.00 1.91
N TRP A 163 21.33 9.82 2.78
CA TRP A 163 19.89 10.05 2.82
C TRP A 163 19.43 10.94 1.66
N LYS A 164 18.60 10.40 0.77
CA LYS A 164 18.09 11.09 -0.43
C LYS A 164 16.67 11.60 -0.21
N ARG A 165 16.18 12.45 -1.11
CA ARG A 165 14.74 12.75 -1.24
C ARG A 165 14.01 11.67 -2.03
N VAL A 166 12.69 11.57 -1.84
CA VAL A 166 11.82 10.61 -2.53
C VAL A 166 10.58 11.29 -3.10
N LEU A 167 10.03 10.69 -4.16
CA LEU A 167 8.78 11.07 -4.78
C LEU A 167 8.16 9.81 -5.38
N ASP A 168 6.85 9.60 -5.17
CA ASP A 168 6.14 8.48 -5.76
C ASP A 168 5.71 8.75 -7.21
N MET A 169 6.70 9.03 -8.06
CA MET A 169 6.55 9.33 -9.49
C MET A 169 7.67 8.68 -10.28
N ASN A 170 7.38 8.32 -11.54
CA ASN A 170 8.39 7.83 -12.49
C ASN A 170 9.19 9.00 -13.09
N ASP A 171 9.96 9.71 -12.27
CA ASP A 171 10.77 10.84 -12.71
C ASP A 171 12.26 10.49 -12.79
N ARG A 172 12.77 10.33 -14.02
CA ARG A 172 14.19 10.01 -14.24
C ARG A 172 15.13 11.20 -14.04
N ALA A 173 14.62 12.44 -14.10
CA ALA A 173 15.45 13.65 -13.99
C ALA A 173 16.00 13.82 -12.57
N LEU A 174 15.29 13.31 -11.56
CA LEU A 174 15.66 13.41 -10.15
C LEU A 174 16.71 12.37 -9.69
N ARG A 175 17.22 11.50 -10.58
CA ARG A 175 18.18 10.44 -10.21
C ARG A 175 19.52 10.97 -9.71
N LYS A 176 19.99 12.08 -10.28
CA LYS A 176 21.26 12.76 -9.95
C LYS A 176 21.05 14.25 -10.09
N ILE A 177 21.08 14.97 -8.98
CA ILE A 177 20.85 16.40 -8.92
C ILE A 177 21.94 17.08 -8.09
N ILE A 178 22.10 18.38 -8.31
CA ILE A 178 22.78 19.28 -7.38
C ILE A 178 21.68 20.18 -6.82
N ASN A 179 21.58 20.26 -5.49
CA ASN A 179 20.61 21.10 -4.78
C ASN A 179 21.33 22.24 -4.05
N SER A 180 20.57 23.06 -3.31
CA SER A 180 21.09 24.13 -2.44
C SER A 180 21.99 25.13 -3.17
N LEU A 181 21.60 25.48 -4.41
CA LEU A 181 22.22 26.52 -5.22
C LEU A 181 21.55 27.88 -4.94
N GLY A 182 22.23 28.98 -5.28
CA GLY A 182 21.62 30.32 -5.24
C GLY A 182 22.23 31.32 -4.27
N GLY A 183 23.24 30.91 -3.47
CA GLY A 183 23.91 31.79 -2.51
C GLY A 183 23.20 31.83 -1.16
#